data_AF-A0A7V8NLP4-F1
#
_entry.id   AF-A0A7V8NLP4-F1
#
_cell.length_a   1.000
_cell.length_b   1.000
_cell.length_c   1.000
_cell.angle_alpha   90.00
_cell.angle_beta   90.00
_cell.angle_gamma   90.00
#
_symmetry.space_group_name_H-M   'P 1'
#
loop_
_entity.id
_entity.type
_entity.pdbx_description
1 polymer ?
#
loop_
_entity_poly.entity_id
_entity_poly.type
_entity_poly.pdbx_seq_one_letter_code
_entity_poly.pdbx_strand_id
1 'polypeptide(L)'
;MNRICLGIMAGLLLGGGILPPNPPLLPEKDVRVLANELSGELAKRNLEVIATAHRQRGSRGFHAAAEFVTERLRAYGLSDLEILQFPADGKIFYGTQRSRPPWDAEVGELSELRHVGLPPKDRRVPAEREQPIRLCDYASEPVVLAEDSESADVASPRVIDVEDAFIGRE
;
A
#
# COMPACT_ATOMS: atom_id res chain seq x y z
N MET A 1 -42.84 27.70 -49.07
CA MET A 1 -41.97 28.57 -48.23
C MET A 1 -41.51 27.73 -47.04
N ASN A 2 -40.23 27.80 -46.67
CA ASN A 2 -39.52 27.03 -45.63
C ASN A 2 -38.97 25.64 -46.03
N ARG A 3 -37.90 25.64 -46.84
CA ARG A 3 -36.89 24.57 -46.92
C ARG A 3 -35.49 25.15 -47.05
N ILE A 4 -35.15 26.12 -46.21
CA ILE A 4 -33.79 26.67 -46.12
C ILE A 4 -33.54 27.02 -44.66
N CYS A 5 -33.10 26.04 -43.89
CA CYS A 5 -32.33 26.27 -42.66
C CYS A 5 -31.42 25.07 -42.43
N LEU A 6 -30.19 25.23 -42.91
CA LEU A 6 -28.94 24.89 -42.20
C LEU A 6 -28.86 23.42 -41.72
N GLY A 7 -28.17 22.49 -42.37
CA GLY A 7 -26.98 22.67 -43.21
C GLY A 7 -25.67 22.87 -42.42
N ILE A 8 -25.72 22.97 -41.09
CA ILE A 8 -24.53 23.15 -40.21
C ILE A 8 -24.72 22.34 -38.93
N MET A 9 -24.80 21.01 -39.04
CA MET A 9 -24.68 20.10 -37.88
C MET A 9 -24.17 18.72 -38.30
N ALA A 10 -23.41 18.65 -39.40
CA ALA A 10 -22.78 17.43 -39.90
C ALA A 10 -21.24 17.55 -39.98
N GLY A 11 -20.65 18.53 -39.28
CA GLY A 11 -19.21 18.81 -39.27
C GLY A 11 -18.49 18.45 -37.96
N LEU A 12 -19.18 17.83 -37.00
CA LEU A 12 -18.66 17.56 -35.65
C LEU A 12 -18.44 16.05 -35.38
N LEU A 13 -18.06 15.29 -36.41
CA LEU A 13 -17.63 13.89 -36.26
C LEU A 13 -16.26 13.60 -36.88
N LEU A 14 -15.51 14.64 -37.28
CA LEU A 14 -14.10 14.54 -37.69
C LEU A 14 -13.19 15.14 -36.62
N GLY A 15 -13.52 14.92 -35.36
CA GLY A 15 -12.53 14.93 -34.28
C GLY A 15 -11.65 13.70 -34.44
N GLY A 16 -10.81 13.71 -35.48
CA GLY A 16 -9.63 12.85 -35.51
C GLY A 16 -8.82 13.22 -34.29
N GLY A 17 -9.02 12.48 -33.20
CA GLY A 17 -8.11 12.51 -32.08
C GLY A 17 -6.73 12.34 -32.69
N ILE A 18 -5.86 13.33 -32.47
CA ILE A 18 -4.44 13.16 -32.70
C ILE A 18 -4.09 11.97 -31.81
N LEU A 19 -4.04 10.78 -32.41
CA LEU A 19 -3.43 9.64 -31.76
C LEU A 19 -2.04 10.15 -31.39
N PRO A 20 -1.68 10.16 -30.09
CA PRO A 20 -0.36 10.60 -29.70
C PRO A 20 0.63 9.82 -30.58
N PRO A 21 1.63 10.48 -31.21
CA PRO A 21 2.60 9.78 -32.03
C PRO A 21 3.14 8.61 -31.21
N ASN A 22 3.02 7.38 -31.74
CA ASN A 22 3.47 6.19 -31.03
C ASN A 22 4.89 6.46 -30.54
N PRO A 23 5.13 6.50 -29.22
CA PRO A 23 6.48 6.74 -28.73
C PRO A 23 7.38 5.65 -29.33
N PRO A 24 8.49 6.01 -30.01
CA PRO A 24 9.22 5.10 -30.88
C PRO A 24 10.16 4.18 -30.09
N LEU A 25 9.66 3.62 -28.99
CA LEU A 25 10.44 2.73 -28.14
C LEU A 25 10.44 1.30 -28.68
N LEU A 26 9.37 0.89 -29.38
CA LEU A 26 9.21 -0.46 -29.91
C LEU A 26 8.48 -0.47 -31.28
N PRO A 27 8.75 -1.46 -32.15
CA PRO A 27 7.98 -1.68 -33.37
C PRO A 27 6.49 -1.95 -33.09
N GLU A 28 5.60 -1.44 -33.94
CA GLU A 28 4.14 -1.56 -33.80
C GLU A 28 3.65 -3.00 -33.64
N LYS A 29 4.31 -3.92 -34.35
CA LYS A 29 4.02 -5.36 -34.25
C LYS A 29 4.16 -5.84 -32.81
N ASP A 30 5.22 -5.43 -32.12
CA ASP A 30 5.57 -5.90 -30.79
C ASP A 30 4.65 -5.24 -29.75
N VAL A 31 4.34 -3.95 -29.92
CA VAL A 31 3.34 -3.23 -29.10
C VAL A 31 1.99 -3.94 -29.14
N ARG A 32 1.54 -4.34 -30.33
CA ARG A 32 0.25 -5.04 -30.48
C ARG A 32 0.24 -6.42 -29.81
N VAL A 33 1.36 -7.14 -29.83
CA VAL A 33 1.48 -8.42 -29.11
C VAL A 33 1.38 -8.18 -27.61
N LEU A 34 2.11 -7.20 -27.07
CA LEU A 34 2.06 -6.85 -25.65
C LEU A 34 0.64 -6.41 -25.21
N ALA A 35 -0.03 -5.60 -26.01
CA ALA A 35 -1.38 -5.12 -25.72
C ALA A 35 -2.41 -6.25 -25.62
N ASN A 36 -2.24 -7.34 -26.37
CA ASN A 36 -3.14 -8.49 -26.33
C ASN A 36 -2.92 -9.40 -25.11
N GLU A 37 -1.73 -9.35 -24.50
CA GLU A 37 -1.37 -10.18 -23.34
C GLU A 37 -1.56 -9.45 -21.99
N LEU A 38 -1.69 -8.13 -22.00
CA LEU A 38 -1.87 -7.33 -20.79
C LEU A 38 -3.24 -7.58 -20.15
N SER A 39 -3.24 -8.03 -18.90
CA SER A 39 -4.46 -8.26 -18.10
C SER A 39 -4.45 -7.45 -16.81
N GLY A 40 -5.38 -6.50 -16.70
CA GLY A 40 -5.60 -5.73 -15.47
C GLY A 40 -6.12 -6.58 -14.31
N GLU A 41 -6.83 -7.66 -14.60
CA GLU A 41 -7.31 -8.60 -13.58
C GLU A 41 -6.13 -9.34 -12.93
N LEU A 42 -5.20 -9.88 -13.74
CA LEU A 42 -4.00 -10.52 -13.22
C LEU A 42 -3.12 -9.53 -12.45
N ALA A 43 -2.99 -8.30 -12.94
CA ALA A 43 -2.26 -7.25 -12.24
C ALA A 43 -2.88 -6.98 -10.86
N LYS A 44 -4.21 -6.88 -10.77
CA LYS A 44 -4.92 -6.69 -9.50
C LYS A 44 -4.74 -7.89 -8.56
N ARG A 45 -4.86 -9.12 -9.04
CA ARG A 45 -4.67 -10.34 -8.23
C ARG A 45 -3.26 -10.42 -7.63
N ASN A 46 -2.24 -10.08 -8.42
CA ASN A 46 -0.87 -10.03 -7.90
C ASN A 46 -0.70 -8.92 -6.86
N LEU A 47 -1.32 -7.75 -7.10
CA LEU A 47 -1.28 -6.63 -6.15
C LEU A 47 -1.97 -6.97 -4.83
N GLU A 48 -3.09 -7.69 -4.85
CA GLU A 48 -3.82 -8.12 -3.64
C GLU A 48 -2.91 -8.92 -2.68
N VAL A 49 -1.98 -9.72 -3.20
CA VAL A 49 -1.01 -10.46 -2.37
C VAL A 49 0.13 -9.57 -1.85
N ILE A 50 0.65 -8.68 -2.69
CA ILE A 50 1.76 -7.79 -2.30
C ILE A 50 1.30 -6.75 -1.28
N ALA A 51 0.05 -6.30 -1.38
CA ALA A 51 -0.51 -5.27 -0.51
C ALA A 51 -0.67 -5.73 0.95
N THR A 52 -0.82 -7.03 1.19
CA THR A 52 -0.96 -7.60 2.55
C THR A 52 0.38 -7.83 3.24
N ALA A 53 1.51 -7.61 2.56
CA ALA A 53 2.83 -7.69 3.18
C ALA A 53 3.16 -6.38 3.92
N HIS A 54 3.84 -6.47 5.06
CA HIS A 54 4.54 -5.33 5.65
C HIS A 54 5.69 -4.92 4.72
N ARG A 55 5.71 -3.66 4.26
CA ARG A 55 6.61 -3.22 3.18
C ARG A 55 7.81 -2.40 3.66
N GLN A 56 8.11 -2.45 4.96
CA GLN A 56 9.32 -1.86 5.50
C GLN A 56 10.57 -2.53 4.92
N ARG A 57 11.59 -1.72 4.61
CA ARG A 57 12.84 -2.21 4.01
C ARG A 57 13.54 -3.21 4.93
N GLY A 58 13.92 -4.35 4.36
CA GLY A 58 14.61 -5.42 5.09
C GLY A 58 13.72 -6.23 6.02
N SER A 59 12.41 -5.94 6.12
CA SER A 59 11.46 -6.77 6.87
C SER A 59 11.18 -8.11 6.17
N ARG A 60 10.63 -9.06 6.93
CA ARG A 60 10.17 -10.36 6.42
C ARG A 60 9.07 -10.21 5.37
N GLY A 61 8.15 -9.27 5.57
CA GLY A 61 7.07 -9.00 4.62
C GLY A 61 7.59 -8.56 3.25
N PHE A 62 8.59 -7.67 3.25
CA PHE A 62 9.24 -7.24 2.01
C PHE A 62 9.93 -8.39 1.28
N HIS A 63 10.59 -9.29 2.02
CA HIS A 63 11.20 -10.48 1.43
C HIS A 63 10.15 -11.45 0.86
N ALA A 64 9.08 -11.73 1.60
CA ALA A 64 7.99 -12.59 1.14
C ALA A 64 7.32 -12.07 -0.15
N ALA A 65 7.17 -10.73 -0.28
CA ALA A 65 6.69 -10.13 -1.52
C ALA A 65 7.65 -10.36 -2.70
N ALA A 66 8.97 -10.30 -2.48
CA ALA A 66 9.97 -10.60 -3.51
C ALA A 66 9.96 -12.08 -3.92
N GLU A 67 9.76 -13.00 -2.97
CA GLU A 67 9.59 -14.43 -3.25
C GLU A 67 8.31 -14.68 -4.08
N PHE A 68 7.20 -14.05 -3.71
CA PHE A 68 5.95 -14.12 -4.48
C PHE A 68 6.13 -13.64 -5.93
N VAL A 69 6.78 -12.48 -6.13
CA VAL A 69 7.08 -11.96 -7.47
C VAL A 69 7.94 -12.95 -8.25
N THR A 70 8.99 -13.50 -7.63
CA THR A 70 9.86 -14.52 -8.25
C THR A 70 9.08 -15.76 -8.67
N GLU A 71 8.15 -16.22 -7.82
CA GLU A 71 7.28 -17.36 -8.14
C GLU A 71 6.36 -17.06 -9.34
N ARG A 72 5.73 -15.87 -9.37
CA ARG A 72 4.88 -15.45 -10.49
C ARG A 72 5.67 -15.34 -11.79
N LEU A 73 6.86 -14.73 -11.76
CA LEU A 73 7.73 -14.61 -12.93
C LEU A 73 8.14 -15.99 -13.47
N ARG A 74 8.46 -16.94 -12.59
CA ARG A 74 8.75 -18.32 -12.98
C ARG A 74 7.52 -18.98 -13.63
N ALA A 75 6.33 -18.80 -13.06
CA ALA A 75 5.08 -19.32 -13.61
C ALA A 75 4.76 -18.74 -15.01
N TYR A 76 5.20 -17.51 -15.28
CA TYR A 76 5.08 -16.87 -16.61
C TYR A 76 6.19 -17.28 -17.59
N GLY A 77 7.10 -18.18 -17.18
CA GLY A 77 8.14 -18.74 -18.05
C GLY A 77 9.43 -17.91 -18.13
N LEU A 78 9.63 -16.95 -17.23
CA LEU A 78 10.92 -16.26 -17.13
C LEU A 78 11.98 -17.15 -16.47
N SER A 79 13.20 -17.12 -17.02
CA SER A 79 14.40 -17.75 -16.47
C SER A 79 15.30 -16.73 -15.77
N ASP A 80 16.40 -17.20 -15.17
CA ASP A 80 17.47 -16.35 -14.63
C ASP A 80 17.00 -15.36 -13.55
N LEU A 81 16.12 -15.83 -12.69
CA LEU A 81 15.56 -15.05 -11.59
C LEU A 81 16.48 -15.11 -10.36
N GLU A 82 16.86 -13.95 -9.83
CA GLU A 82 17.69 -13.82 -8.63
C GLU A 82 17.08 -12.80 -7.66
N ILE A 83 16.99 -13.15 -6.38
CA ILE A 83 16.68 -12.21 -5.30
C ILE A 83 18.00 -11.71 -4.73
N LEU A 84 18.36 -10.47 -5.04
CA LEU A 84 19.54 -9.83 -4.49
C LEU A 84 19.31 -9.44 -3.03
N GLN A 85 20.25 -9.83 -2.16
CA GLN A 85 20.21 -9.52 -0.74
C GLN A 85 21.34 -8.55 -0.38
N PHE A 86 20.96 -7.48 0.32
CA PHE A 86 21.88 -6.43 0.75
C PHE A 86 21.86 -6.34 2.28
N PRO A 87 23.02 -6.35 2.96
CA PRO A 87 23.05 -6.24 4.41
C PRO A 87 22.43 -4.91 4.87
N ALA A 88 21.59 -5.01 5.90
CA ALA A 88 20.85 -3.91 6.48
C ALA A 88 21.25 -3.72 7.97
N ASP A 89 22.54 -3.54 8.26
CA ASP A 89 23.09 -3.66 9.61
C ASP A 89 23.30 -2.32 10.35
N GLY A 90 22.95 -1.18 9.72
CA GLY A 90 23.24 0.14 10.30
C GLY A 90 24.66 0.64 10.04
N LYS A 91 25.53 -0.18 9.46
CA LYS A 91 26.97 0.11 9.34
C LYS A 91 27.34 0.45 7.90
N ILE A 92 26.75 -0.27 6.93
CA ILE A 92 27.03 -0.04 5.51
C ILE A 92 26.29 1.21 5.01
N PHE A 93 26.96 2.00 4.17
CA PHE A 93 26.35 3.08 3.40
C PHE A 93 26.18 2.65 1.94
N TYR A 94 24.98 2.84 1.41
CA TYR A 94 24.66 2.69 -0.01
C TYR A 94 24.51 4.09 -0.62
N GLY A 95 25.56 4.56 -1.29
CA GLY A 95 25.65 5.94 -1.75
C GLY A 95 25.66 6.91 -0.57
N THR A 96 24.66 7.79 -0.48
CA THR A 96 24.50 8.75 0.62
C THR A 96 23.66 8.23 1.78
N GLN A 97 23.02 7.05 1.64
CA GLN A 97 22.08 6.53 2.63
C GLN A 97 22.70 5.40 3.45
N ARG A 98 22.69 5.54 4.78
CA ARG A 98 23.05 4.46 5.70
C ARG A 98 21.99 3.37 5.65
N SER A 99 22.42 2.12 5.57
CA SER A 99 21.55 0.97 5.78
C SER A 99 20.83 1.11 7.13
N ARG A 100 19.54 0.82 7.19
CA ARG A 100 18.77 0.85 8.44
C ARG A 100 18.61 -0.59 8.92
N PRO A 101 18.85 -0.88 10.21
CA PRO A 101 18.45 -2.15 10.80
C PRO A 101 17.01 -2.47 10.42
N PRO A 102 16.73 -3.68 9.90
CA PRO A 102 15.37 -4.08 9.65
C PRO A 102 14.64 -4.22 10.98
N TRP A 103 13.33 -4.07 10.92
CA TRP A 103 12.46 -4.43 12.01
C TRP A 103 11.19 -5.06 11.44
N ASP A 104 10.57 -5.90 12.25
CA ASP A 104 9.35 -6.61 11.91
C ASP A 104 8.32 -6.33 12.99
N ALA A 105 7.18 -5.78 12.59
CA ALA A 105 6.05 -5.65 13.48
C ALA A 105 5.44 -7.03 13.73
N GLU A 106 5.21 -7.35 15.00
CA GLU A 106 4.46 -8.55 15.41
C GLU A 106 3.00 -8.21 15.71
N VAL A 107 2.75 -7.03 16.29
CA VAL A 107 1.42 -6.54 16.70
C VAL A 107 1.37 -5.02 16.47
N GLY A 108 0.18 -4.50 16.18
CA GLY A 108 -0.10 -3.06 16.14
C GLY A 108 -1.60 -2.82 16.10
N GLU A 109 -2.14 -2.05 17.03
CA GLU A 109 -3.59 -1.79 17.10
C GLU A 109 -3.86 -0.31 17.34
N LEU A 110 -4.89 0.21 16.67
CA LEU A 110 -5.41 1.55 16.93
C LEU A 110 -6.82 1.43 17.49
N SER A 111 -7.06 2.02 18.66
CA SER A 111 -8.38 2.03 19.30
C SER A 111 -8.83 3.43 19.69
N GLU A 112 -10.11 3.74 19.49
CA GLU A 112 -10.76 4.93 20.01
C GLU A 112 -11.26 4.66 21.44
N LEU A 113 -10.85 5.48 22.41
CA LEU A 113 -11.37 5.41 23.79
C LEU A 113 -12.64 6.24 23.92
N ARG A 114 -13.79 5.58 24.08
CA ARG A 114 -15.07 6.27 24.34
C ARG A 114 -15.41 6.30 25.81
N HIS A 115 -15.79 7.47 26.31
CA HIS A 115 -16.30 7.63 27.67
C HIS A 115 -17.80 7.37 27.65
N VAL A 116 -18.24 6.31 28.31
CA VAL A 116 -19.67 5.99 28.44
C VAL A 116 -20.09 6.28 29.88
N GLY A 117 -21.04 7.20 30.04
CA GLY A 117 -21.63 7.49 31.34
C GLY A 117 -22.41 6.27 31.84
N LEU A 118 -22.04 5.74 33.00
CA LEU A 118 -22.80 4.65 33.62
C LEU A 118 -24.12 5.19 34.21
N PRO A 119 -25.22 4.43 34.14
CA PRO A 119 -26.46 4.80 34.79
C PRO A 119 -26.21 4.95 36.30
N PRO A 120 -26.83 5.94 36.98
CA PRO A 120 -26.55 6.19 38.39
C PRO A 120 -26.95 4.98 39.24
N LYS A 121 -25.98 4.24 39.76
CA LYS A 121 -26.18 3.30 40.87
C LYS A 121 -25.73 3.97 42.15
N ASP A 122 -26.68 4.58 42.87
CA ASP A 122 -26.58 5.01 44.28
C ASP A 122 -25.31 5.76 44.73
N ARG A 123 -24.58 6.45 43.85
CA ARG A 123 -23.38 7.19 44.25
C ARG A 123 -23.27 8.54 43.57
N ARG A 124 -22.90 9.54 44.38
CA ARG A 124 -22.78 10.98 44.04
C ARG A 124 -21.61 11.32 43.09
N VAL A 125 -21.15 10.38 42.26
CA VAL A 125 -20.08 10.60 41.28
C VAL A 125 -20.43 9.80 40.02
N PRO A 126 -20.45 10.41 38.82
CA PRO A 126 -20.61 9.66 37.58
C PRO A 126 -19.42 8.70 37.43
N ALA A 127 -19.69 7.40 37.41
CA ALA A 127 -18.68 6.42 37.05
C ALA A 127 -18.54 6.49 35.53
N GLU A 128 -17.49 7.13 35.06
CA GLU A 128 -17.10 7.11 33.66
C GLU A 128 -16.35 5.81 33.39
N ARG A 129 -16.81 5.03 32.41
CA ARG A 129 -16.08 3.85 31.93
C ARG A 129 -15.52 4.16 30.56
N GLU A 130 -14.22 3.99 30.40
CA GLU A 130 -13.57 3.95 29.10
C GLU A 130 -13.90 2.62 28.41
N GLN A 131 -14.41 2.71 27.18
CA GLN A 131 -14.65 1.56 26.30
C GLN A 131 -13.78 1.72 25.06
N PRO A 132 -12.75 0.87 24.86
CA PRO A 132 -11.95 0.88 23.65
C PRO A 132 -12.76 0.29 22.49
N ILE A 133 -12.79 1.01 21.37
CA ILE A 133 -13.31 0.52 20.09
C ILE A 133 -12.13 0.39 19.15
N ARG A 134 -11.77 -0.84 18.78
CA ARG A 134 -10.69 -1.11 17.84
C ARG A 134 -11.07 -0.57 16.46
N LEU A 135 -10.23 0.32 15.93
CA LEU A 135 -10.37 0.92 14.60
C LEU A 135 -9.54 0.15 13.56
N CYS A 136 -8.29 -0.17 13.90
CA CYS A 136 -7.35 -0.86 13.01
C CYS A 136 -6.55 -1.92 13.77
N ASP A 137 -6.13 -2.95 13.03
CA ASP A 137 -5.30 -4.05 13.53
C ASP A 137 -4.29 -4.43 12.44
N TYR A 138 -3.01 -4.42 12.79
CA TYR A 138 -1.91 -4.83 11.94
C TYR A 138 -2.07 -6.28 11.47
N ALA A 139 -2.57 -7.17 12.33
CA ALA A 139 -2.77 -8.58 11.97
C ALA A 139 -3.81 -8.75 10.84
N SER A 140 -4.74 -7.79 10.71
CA SER A 140 -5.76 -7.79 9.66
C SER A 140 -5.27 -7.10 8.39
N GLU A 141 -4.57 -5.97 8.53
CA GLU A 141 -4.13 -5.15 7.40
C GLU A 141 -2.75 -4.52 7.70
N PRO A 142 -1.63 -5.20 7.35
CA PRO A 142 -0.29 -4.74 7.69
C PRO A 142 0.08 -3.36 7.13
N VAL A 143 -0.56 -2.92 6.05
CA VAL A 143 -0.30 -1.61 5.43
C VAL A 143 -0.77 -0.42 6.28
N VAL A 144 -1.55 -0.66 7.34
CA VAL A 144 -2.04 0.41 8.23
C VAL A 144 -1.01 0.88 9.26
N LEU A 145 0.13 0.19 9.37
CA LEU A 145 1.16 0.54 10.34
C LEU A 145 1.88 1.83 9.91
N ALA A 146 1.93 2.80 10.81
CA ALA A 146 2.68 4.03 10.59
C ALA A 146 4.17 3.74 10.82
N GLU A 147 4.94 3.73 9.74
CA GLU A 147 6.39 3.51 9.77
C GLU A 147 7.14 4.85 9.87
N ASP A 148 8.37 4.81 10.40
CA ASP A 148 9.31 5.96 10.44
C ASP A 148 8.76 7.23 11.15
N SER A 149 7.77 7.08 12.05
CA SER A 149 7.24 8.19 12.84
C SER A 149 8.07 8.40 14.10
N GLU A 150 8.61 9.60 14.29
CA GLU A 150 9.39 9.96 15.49
C GLU A 150 8.48 10.34 16.67
N SER A 151 7.28 10.87 16.36
CA SER A 151 6.14 11.07 17.25
C SER A 151 4.93 11.52 16.42
N ALA A 152 3.72 11.28 16.91
CA ALA A 152 2.50 11.83 16.32
C ALA A 152 1.77 12.67 17.38
N ASP A 153 1.73 13.99 17.17
CA ASP A 153 0.95 14.92 18.00
C ASP A 153 -0.52 14.84 17.54
N VAL A 154 -1.19 13.74 17.87
CA VAL A 154 -2.59 13.53 17.53
C VAL A 154 -3.44 14.25 18.58
N ALA A 155 -4.17 15.28 18.18
CA ALA A 155 -5.12 16.01 19.04
C ALA A 155 -6.38 15.19 19.37
N SER A 156 -6.22 13.93 19.75
CA SER A 156 -7.24 13.04 20.29
C SER A 156 -6.82 12.67 21.72
N PRO A 157 -7.71 12.73 22.73
CA PRO A 157 -7.34 12.83 24.14
C PRO A 157 -6.59 11.63 24.75
N ARG A 158 -6.29 10.56 24.00
CA ARG A 158 -5.33 9.49 24.36
C ARG A 158 -5.17 8.53 23.18
N VAL A 159 -4.04 8.58 22.51
CA VAL A 159 -3.52 7.45 21.71
C VAL A 159 -2.58 6.69 22.64
N ILE A 160 -2.85 5.41 22.88
CA ILE A 160 -1.94 4.52 23.60
C ILE A 160 -1.07 3.86 22.53
N ASP A 161 0.19 4.26 22.46
CA ASP A 161 1.21 3.54 21.71
C ASP A 161 1.61 2.31 22.53
N VAL A 162 1.59 1.13 21.91
CA VAL A 162 1.98 -0.14 22.54
C VAL A 162 3.21 -0.65 21.78
N GLU A 163 4.34 0.01 21.96
CA GLU A 163 5.64 -0.49 21.53
C GLU A 163 6.22 -1.42 22.62
N ASP A 164 5.94 -2.72 22.54
CA ASP A 164 6.81 -3.73 23.16
C ASP A 164 7.84 -4.17 22.11
N ALA A 165 8.82 -3.31 21.85
CA ALA A 165 9.99 -3.67 21.05
C ALA A 165 10.96 -4.50 21.92
N PHE A 166 10.91 -5.82 21.79
CA PHE A 166 12.00 -6.67 22.27
C PHE A 166 13.23 -6.47 21.39
N ILE A 167 14.09 -5.53 21.78
CA ILE A 167 15.48 -5.55 21.34
C ILE A 167 16.11 -6.77 22.00
N GLY A 168 16.25 -7.86 21.25
CA GLY A 168 17.02 -9.03 21.66
C GLY A 168 18.40 -8.59 22.12
N ARG A 169 18.63 -8.65 23.44
CA ARG A 169 19.97 -8.68 24.00
C ARG A 169 20.40 -10.15 24.03
N GLU A 170 21.51 -10.43 23.38
CA GLU A 170 22.40 -11.54 23.79
C GLU A 170 22.90 -11.32 25.23
#